data_AF-V5TFK6-F1
#
_entry.id   AF-V5TFK6-F1
#
_cell.length_a   1.000
_cell.length_b   1.000
_cell.length_c   1.000
_cell.angle_alpha   90.00
_cell.angle_beta   90.00
_cell.angle_gamma   90.00
#
_symmetry.space_group_name_H-M   'P 1'
#
loop_
_entity.id
_entity.type
_entity.pdbx_description
1 polymer ?
#
loop_
_entity_poly.entity_id
_entity_poly.type
_entity_poly.pdbx_seq_one_letter_code
_entity_poly.pdbx_strand_id
1 'polypeptide(L)'
;KSNIGHAQAAAGVGGLIKMVLAMRHGIVPRTLHIDQPTPKVDWTAGAVSLATEAQPWPGTGAPRRAGVSSFGVSGTNAHVILEQAAAVEEHQPEEHQPAGGEPAVVPWLLSGRTEAALREQATRLLVHVDARPVDVGFSLGRTRATFERRAVIVGAKRAGLDARPGGRPAAGVCAAPRPGDPREVVFVFPGQGSQWPGMAAGLLDSAPVFAAWMQECARALRPFVDWSLPDVLGDEEALARVDVVQPVLWAVMVSLARLWQSYGVQPVAVVGHSQGEIAAACVAGVLCLEDGARVAALRSKALAALAGRGGMVSVPLPVDEVPLVGGLSLAAVNGPRSTVVSGDLAALEKLLARQGRARRIPVDYASHSAQVESIRDRLLADLAPVSPRAGQIPFQSTVTGEQTCELDARYWYRNL
;
A
#
# COMPACT_ATOMS: atom_id res chain seq x y z
N LYS A 1 -11.18 -17.65 -45.90
CA LYS A 1 -10.29 -18.36 -46.86
C LYS A 1 -9.73 -17.41 -47.92
N SER A 2 -10.55 -16.59 -48.56
CA SER A 2 -10.08 -15.57 -49.53
C SER A 2 -8.93 -14.67 -49.03
N ASN A 3 -8.84 -14.38 -47.73
CA ASN A 3 -7.80 -13.50 -47.17
C ASN A 3 -6.54 -14.23 -46.68
N ILE A 4 -6.68 -15.44 -46.13
CA ILE A 4 -5.62 -16.15 -45.39
C ILE A 4 -5.35 -17.58 -45.90
N GLY A 5 -5.94 -17.94 -47.04
CA GLY A 5 -5.94 -19.31 -47.54
C GLY A 5 -6.79 -20.29 -46.71
N HIS A 6 -6.58 -21.59 -46.95
CA HIS A 6 -7.19 -22.67 -46.18
C HIS A 6 -6.25 -23.11 -45.05
N ALA A 7 -6.50 -22.64 -43.82
CA ALA A 7 -5.72 -22.99 -42.63
C ALA A 7 -5.99 -24.42 -42.08
N GLN A 8 -6.31 -25.36 -42.98
CA GLN A 8 -6.63 -26.76 -42.69
C GLN A 8 -7.52 -26.93 -41.44
N ALA A 9 -7.01 -27.59 -40.39
CA ALA A 9 -7.73 -27.84 -39.14
C ALA A 9 -8.20 -26.55 -38.44
N ALA A 10 -7.50 -25.42 -38.61
CA ALA A 10 -7.88 -24.13 -38.05
C ALA A 10 -8.87 -23.33 -38.91
N ALA A 11 -9.30 -23.85 -40.07
CA ALA A 11 -10.17 -23.11 -40.98
C ALA A 11 -11.54 -22.78 -40.36
N GLY A 12 -12.11 -23.69 -39.56
CA GLY A 12 -13.38 -23.48 -38.87
C GLY A 12 -13.30 -22.36 -37.85
N VAL A 13 -12.32 -22.41 -36.93
CA VAL A 13 -12.12 -21.38 -35.91
C VAL A 13 -11.74 -20.02 -36.52
N GLY A 14 -11.00 -20.00 -37.64
CA GLY A 14 -10.75 -18.76 -38.38
C GLY A 14 -12.04 -18.10 -38.90
N GLY A 15 -13.01 -18.90 -39.34
CA GLY A 15 -14.36 -18.41 -39.69
C GLY A 15 -15.11 -17.86 -38.48
N LEU A 16 -14.99 -18.52 -37.33
CA LEU A 16 -15.59 -18.08 -36.07
C LEU A 16 -15.02 -16.74 -35.61
N ILE A 17 -13.68 -16.60 -35.57
CA ILE A 17 -12.99 -15.35 -35.19
C ILE A 17 -13.43 -14.20 -36.10
N LYS A 18 -13.48 -14.44 -37.42
CA LYS A 18 -13.98 -13.45 -38.40
C LYS A 18 -15.37 -12.97 -38.01
N MET A 19 -16.29 -13.90 -37.73
CA MET A 19 -17.67 -13.53 -37.47
C MET A 19 -17.88 -12.87 -36.12
N VAL A 20 -17.15 -13.27 -35.08
CA VAL A 20 -17.17 -12.59 -33.78
C VAL A 20 -16.69 -11.15 -33.91
N LEU A 21 -15.60 -10.91 -34.65
CA LEU A 21 -15.12 -9.55 -34.92
C LEU A 21 -16.11 -8.75 -35.76
N ALA A 22 -16.70 -9.35 -36.79
CA ALA A 22 -17.73 -8.72 -37.62
C ALA A 22 -18.96 -8.28 -36.79
N MET A 23 -19.40 -9.11 -35.84
CA MET A 23 -20.49 -8.77 -34.91
C MET A 23 -20.11 -7.63 -33.97
N ARG A 24 -18.89 -7.67 -33.40
CA ARG A 24 -18.37 -6.64 -32.49
C ARG A 24 -18.25 -5.27 -33.16
N HIS A 25 -17.81 -5.25 -34.42
CA HIS A 25 -17.66 -4.02 -35.19
C HIS A 25 -18.92 -3.62 -35.98
N GLY A 26 -19.95 -4.47 -36.01
CA GLY A 26 -21.17 -4.21 -36.78
C GLY A 26 -20.95 -4.10 -38.30
N ILE A 27 -19.95 -4.79 -38.84
CA ILE A 27 -19.56 -4.74 -40.27
C ILE A 27 -19.39 -6.15 -40.79
N VAL A 28 -19.98 -6.46 -41.95
CA VAL A 28 -19.70 -7.67 -42.71
C VAL A 28 -18.52 -7.38 -43.65
N PRO A 29 -17.33 -7.96 -43.42
CA PRO A 29 -16.16 -7.66 -44.23
C PRO A 29 -16.23 -8.38 -45.58
N ARG A 30 -15.69 -7.72 -46.62
CA ARG A 30 -15.66 -8.27 -47.98
C ARG A 30 -14.94 -9.61 -48.08
N THR A 31 -15.42 -10.47 -48.97
CA THR A 31 -14.68 -11.62 -49.48
C THR A 31 -13.90 -11.22 -50.75
N LEU A 32 -12.67 -11.71 -50.89
CA LEU A 32 -11.76 -11.33 -51.98
C LEU A 32 -11.87 -12.28 -53.17
N HIS A 33 -11.30 -11.86 -54.31
CA HIS A 33 -11.17 -12.63 -55.54
C HIS A 33 -12.52 -12.99 -56.18
N ILE A 34 -13.44 -12.03 -56.16
CA ILE A 34 -14.75 -12.13 -56.80
C ILE A 34 -14.90 -10.96 -57.78
N ASP A 35 -14.33 -11.12 -58.97
CA ASP A 35 -14.57 -10.16 -60.07
C ASP A 35 -15.94 -10.42 -60.72
N GLN A 36 -16.33 -11.69 -60.81
CA GLN A 36 -17.66 -12.13 -61.22
C GLN A 36 -18.10 -13.36 -60.40
N PRO A 37 -19.36 -13.45 -59.93
CA PRO A 37 -19.89 -14.65 -59.28
C PRO A 37 -19.81 -15.88 -60.20
N THR A 38 -19.63 -17.09 -59.64
CA THR A 38 -19.53 -18.30 -60.47
C THR A 38 -20.85 -18.56 -61.22
N PRO A 39 -20.81 -18.87 -62.53
CA PRO A 39 -22.03 -19.13 -63.31
C PRO A 39 -22.66 -20.50 -63.03
N LYS A 40 -22.01 -21.34 -62.21
CA LYS A 40 -22.51 -22.67 -61.83
C LYS A 40 -23.58 -22.63 -60.73
N VAL A 41 -23.93 -21.44 -60.25
CA VAL A 41 -24.93 -21.20 -59.22
C VAL A 41 -25.91 -20.17 -59.76
N ASP A 42 -27.21 -20.44 -59.63
CA ASP A 42 -28.25 -19.43 -59.90
C ASP A 42 -28.37 -18.49 -58.70
N TRP A 43 -27.69 -17.34 -58.80
CA TRP A 43 -27.71 -16.30 -57.75
C TRP A 43 -29.02 -15.50 -57.72
N THR A 44 -29.89 -15.63 -58.74
CA THR A 44 -31.15 -14.88 -58.81
C THR A 44 -32.31 -15.59 -58.10
N ALA A 45 -32.23 -16.91 -57.95
CA ALA A 45 -33.29 -17.71 -57.36
C ALA A 45 -33.36 -17.66 -55.81
N GLY A 46 -32.37 -17.08 -55.13
CA GLY A 46 -32.24 -17.18 -53.67
C GLY A 46 -32.00 -15.87 -52.93
N ALA A 47 -32.14 -15.90 -51.60
CA ALA A 47 -31.85 -14.78 -50.71
C ALA A 47 -30.36 -14.69 -50.29
N VAL A 48 -29.44 -15.20 -51.12
CA VAL A 48 -28.00 -15.28 -50.83
C VAL A 48 -27.23 -14.34 -51.73
N SER A 49 -26.52 -13.38 -51.14
CA SER A 49 -25.64 -12.43 -51.83
C SER A 49 -24.20 -12.57 -51.36
N LEU A 50 -23.24 -12.43 -52.27
CA LEU A 50 -21.82 -12.38 -51.93
C LEU A 50 -21.47 -11.02 -51.33
N ALA A 51 -20.74 -11.00 -50.22
CA ALA A 51 -20.20 -9.77 -49.64
C ALA A 51 -18.97 -9.31 -50.43
N THR A 52 -19.15 -8.78 -51.64
CA THR A 52 -18.07 -8.28 -52.51
C THR A 52 -17.43 -7.00 -51.97
N GLU A 53 -18.19 -6.25 -51.15
CA GLU A 53 -17.74 -5.05 -50.45
C GLU A 53 -17.95 -5.17 -48.93
N ALA A 54 -17.21 -4.35 -48.17
CA ALA A 54 -17.40 -4.27 -46.73
C ALA A 54 -18.64 -3.41 -46.48
N GLN A 55 -19.60 -3.95 -45.73
CA GLN A 55 -20.90 -3.31 -45.55
C GLN A 55 -21.33 -3.32 -44.08
N PRO A 56 -22.06 -2.30 -43.62
CA PRO A 56 -22.68 -2.33 -42.30
C PRO A 56 -23.53 -3.59 -42.15
N TRP A 57 -23.46 -4.24 -40.99
CA TRP A 57 -24.33 -5.36 -40.67
C TRP A 57 -25.72 -4.80 -40.33
N PRO A 58 -26.77 -5.11 -41.11
CA PRO A 58 -28.09 -4.50 -40.95
C PRO A 58 -28.63 -4.65 -39.52
N GLY A 59 -29.11 -3.55 -38.95
CA GLY A 59 -29.85 -3.54 -37.69
C GLY A 59 -31.30 -3.91 -37.96
N THR A 60 -31.72 -5.09 -37.52
CA THR A 60 -33.09 -5.60 -37.74
C THR A 60 -33.96 -5.53 -36.48
N GLY A 61 -33.45 -4.97 -35.38
CA GLY A 61 -34.08 -5.03 -34.06
C GLY A 61 -33.89 -6.38 -33.33
N ALA A 62 -33.29 -7.37 -33.99
CA ALA A 62 -32.91 -8.65 -33.39
C ALA A 62 -31.38 -8.77 -33.25
N PRO A 63 -30.88 -9.64 -32.35
CA PRO A 63 -29.46 -9.95 -32.27
C PRO A 63 -28.92 -10.43 -33.62
N ARG A 64 -27.75 -9.93 -34.03
CA ARG A 64 -27.09 -10.38 -35.25
C ARG A 64 -26.75 -11.87 -35.12
N ARG A 65 -27.05 -12.65 -36.15
CA ARG A 65 -26.74 -14.10 -36.21
C ARG A 65 -25.98 -14.44 -37.46
N ALA A 66 -25.04 -15.38 -37.37
CA ALA A 66 -24.31 -15.90 -38.53
C ALA A 66 -24.04 -17.40 -38.40
N GLY A 67 -24.11 -18.10 -39.52
CA GLY A 67 -23.67 -19.48 -39.64
C GLY A 67 -22.21 -19.58 -40.09
N VAL A 68 -21.45 -20.49 -39.48
CA VAL A 68 -20.10 -20.87 -39.92
C VAL A 68 -20.10 -22.36 -40.26
N SER A 69 -19.87 -22.68 -41.53
CA SER A 69 -19.81 -24.06 -42.02
C SER A 69 -18.36 -24.51 -42.26
N SER A 70 -18.07 -25.76 -41.91
CA SER A 70 -16.82 -26.45 -42.26
C SER A 70 -17.12 -27.87 -42.74
N PHE A 71 -16.62 -28.20 -43.92
CA PHE A 71 -16.86 -29.50 -44.58
C PHE A 71 -15.52 -30.19 -44.78
N GLY A 72 -15.31 -31.29 -44.05
CA GLY A 72 -14.08 -32.07 -44.08
C GLY A 72 -14.03 -33.01 -45.29
N VAL A 73 -12.83 -33.25 -45.81
CA VAL A 73 -12.62 -34.18 -46.93
C VAL A 73 -13.04 -35.62 -46.61
N SER A 74 -13.04 -35.99 -45.32
CA SER A 74 -13.54 -37.29 -44.82
C SER A 74 -15.06 -37.43 -44.87
N GLY A 75 -15.79 -36.38 -45.24
CA GLY A 75 -17.26 -36.33 -45.21
C GLY A 75 -17.86 -35.83 -43.89
N THR A 76 -17.04 -35.55 -42.88
CA THR A 76 -17.52 -34.98 -41.61
C THR A 76 -17.81 -33.48 -41.77
N ASN A 77 -19.06 -33.09 -41.52
CA ASN A 77 -19.54 -31.73 -41.68
C ASN A 77 -19.87 -31.12 -40.31
N ALA A 78 -19.54 -29.85 -40.13
CA ALA A 78 -19.91 -29.07 -38.96
C ALA A 78 -20.53 -27.74 -39.38
N HIS A 79 -21.58 -27.32 -38.67
CA HIS A 79 -22.20 -26.00 -38.81
C HIS A 79 -22.46 -25.42 -37.42
N VAL A 80 -22.00 -24.19 -37.20
CA VAL A 80 -22.18 -23.48 -35.93
C VAL A 80 -22.95 -22.21 -36.19
N ILE A 81 -23.97 -21.96 -35.38
CA ILE A 81 -24.72 -20.70 -35.38
C ILE A 81 -24.16 -19.84 -34.25
N LEU A 82 -23.73 -18.63 -34.59
CA LEU A 82 -23.27 -17.59 -33.67
C LEU A 82 -24.38 -16.57 -33.50
N GLU A 83 -24.55 -16.08 -32.29
CA GLU A 83 -25.42 -14.95 -31.96
C GLU A 83 -24.59 -13.86 -31.28
N GLN A 84 -24.89 -12.62 -31.62
CA GLN A 84 -24.33 -11.45 -30.94
C GLN A 84 -24.62 -11.55 -29.44
N ALA A 85 -23.58 -11.33 -28.62
CA ALA A 85 -23.77 -11.24 -27.18
C ALA A 85 -24.86 -10.21 -26.86
N ALA A 86 -25.68 -10.48 -25.84
CA ALA A 86 -26.61 -9.49 -25.32
C ALA A 86 -25.84 -8.18 -25.11
N ALA A 87 -26.45 -7.05 -25.50
CA ALA A 87 -25.92 -5.77 -25.10
C ALA A 87 -25.87 -5.82 -23.57
N VAL A 88 -24.67 -5.99 -23.02
CA VAL A 88 -24.39 -5.40 -21.72
C VAL A 88 -24.71 -3.95 -22.01
N GLU A 89 -25.73 -3.40 -21.34
CA GLU A 89 -25.93 -1.96 -21.35
C GLU A 89 -24.52 -1.41 -21.15
N GLU A 90 -23.95 -0.84 -22.21
CA GLU A 90 -22.86 0.08 -22.05
C GLU A 90 -23.53 1.07 -21.14
N HIS A 91 -23.28 0.91 -19.84
CA HIS A 91 -23.26 2.05 -18.97
C HIS A 91 -22.31 2.92 -19.77
N GLN A 92 -22.91 3.87 -20.52
CA GLN A 92 -22.28 5.15 -20.72
C GLN A 92 -21.61 5.38 -19.36
N PRO A 93 -20.34 5.76 -19.32
CA PRO A 93 -19.84 6.30 -18.08
C PRO A 93 -20.76 7.50 -17.81
N GLU A 94 -21.91 7.26 -17.17
CA GLU A 94 -22.42 8.09 -16.15
C GLU A 94 -21.16 8.42 -15.39
N GLU A 95 -20.96 9.71 -15.19
CA GLU A 95 -20.08 10.20 -14.16
C GLU A 95 -20.61 9.71 -12.80
N HIS A 96 -20.80 8.39 -12.62
CA HIS A 96 -20.40 7.63 -11.46
C HIS A 96 -18.92 7.91 -11.23
N GLN A 97 -18.63 9.17 -10.92
CA GLN A 97 -17.56 9.52 -10.02
C GLN A 97 -17.78 8.59 -8.84
N PRO A 98 -16.80 7.73 -8.53
CA PRO A 98 -16.80 7.05 -7.24
C PRO A 98 -17.13 8.11 -6.19
N ALA A 99 -17.93 7.80 -5.17
CA ALA A 99 -18.09 8.68 -4.02
C ALA A 99 -16.68 8.87 -3.40
N GLY A 100 -15.93 9.88 -3.85
CA GLY A 100 -14.49 10.03 -3.60
C GLY A 100 -13.60 10.37 -4.81
N GLY A 101 -14.11 10.48 -6.04
CA GLY A 101 -13.31 10.79 -7.24
C GLY A 101 -12.42 9.63 -7.71
N GLU A 102 -11.68 9.83 -8.81
CA GLU A 102 -10.64 8.86 -9.20
C GLU A 102 -9.46 8.92 -8.23
N PRO A 103 -8.86 7.76 -7.84
CA PRO A 103 -7.69 7.77 -6.97
C PRO A 103 -6.57 8.62 -7.56
N ALA A 104 -6.05 9.57 -6.78
CA ALA A 104 -4.94 10.43 -7.20
C ALA A 104 -3.71 9.64 -7.65
N VAL A 105 -3.55 8.41 -7.14
CA VAL A 105 -2.45 7.50 -7.46
C VAL A 105 -2.98 6.09 -7.70
N VAL A 106 -2.83 5.59 -8.93
CA VAL A 106 -3.15 4.18 -9.27
C VAL A 106 -1.87 3.40 -9.52
N PRO A 107 -1.53 2.33 -8.78
CA PRO A 107 -0.34 1.52 -9.07
C PRO A 107 -0.58 0.65 -10.31
N TRP A 108 0.35 0.67 -11.27
CA TRP A 108 0.36 -0.28 -12.38
C TRP A 108 1.31 -1.42 -12.06
N LEU A 109 0.74 -2.62 -11.92
CA LEU A 109 1.47 -3.84 -11.54
C LEU A 109 1.91 -4.58 -12.82
N LEU A 110 3.21 -4.75 -12.99
CA LEU A 110 3.78 -5.48 -14.12
C LEU A 110 4.52 -6.71 -13.62
N SER A 111 4.39 -7.81 -14.35
CA SER A 111 5.20 -8.99 -14.10
C SER A 111 5.56 -9.75 -15.39
N GLY A 112 6.67 -10.48 -15.35
CA GLY A 112 7.11 -11.39 -16.42
C GLY A 112 7.99 -12.51 -15.86
N ARG A 113 8.07 -13.64 -16.58
CA ARG A 113 8.97 -14.75 -16.20
C ARG A 113 10.45 -14.41 -16.37
N THR A 114 10.75 -13.47 -17.26
CA THR A 114 12.10 -12.96 -17.52
C THR A 114 12.11 -11.44 -17.51
N GLU A 115 13.28 -10.83 -17.34
CA GLU A 115 13.42 -9.37 -17.42
C GLU A 115 13.07 -8.85 -18.81
N ALA A 116 13.37 -9.62 -19.87
CA ALA A 116 12.97 -9.29 -21.23
C ALA A 116 11.44 -9.28 -21.40
N ALA A 117 10.74 -10.30 -20.86
CA ALA A 117 9.29 -10.36 -20.90
C ALA A 117 8.62 -9.23 -20.09
N LEU A 118 9.19 -8.87 -18.95
CA LEU A 118 8.73 -7.71 -18.16
C LEU A 118 8.88 -6.40 -18.94
N ARG A 119 10.01 -6.21 -19.64
CA ARG A 119 10.25 -5.04 -20.49
C ARG A 119 9.27 -4.98 -21.66
N GLU A 120 9.06 -6.10 -22.35
CA GLU A 120 8.10 -6.17 -23.45
C GLU A 120 6.67 -5.90 -22.98
N GLN A 121 6.31 -6.38 -21.78
CA GLN A 121 5.01 -6.08 -21.18
C GLN A 121 4.83 -4.57 -20.92
N ALA A 122 5.87 -3.87 -20.47
CA ALA A 122 5.83 -2.41 -20.32
C ALA A 122 5.63 -1.71 -21.67
N THR A 123 6.36 -2.12 -22.71
CA THR A 123 6.20 -1.57 -24.07
C THR A 123 4.78 -1.79 -24.61
N ARG A 124 4.21 -2.97 -24.40
CA ARG A 124 2.83 -3.27 -24.83
C ARG A 124 1.79 -2.42 -24.11
N LEU A 125 2.05 -1.96 -22.89
CA LEU A 125 1.14 -1.08 -22.15
C LEU A 125 1.15 0.37 -22.64
N LEU A 126 2.15 0.80 -23.42
CA LEU A 126 2.20 2.15 -23.98
C LEU A 126 0.99 2.45 -24.88
N VAL A 127 0.40 1.44 -25.54
CA VAL A 127 -0.81 1.61 -26.36
C VAL A 127 -2.06 1.90 -25.53
N HIS A 128 -1.99 1.69 -24.21
CA HIS A 128 -3.08 1.92 -23.26
C HIS A 128 -2.78 3.10 -22.32
N VAL A 129 -1.77 3.91 -22.61
CA VAL A 129 -1.36 5.02 -21.73
C VAL A 129 -2.42 6.11 -21.61
N ASP A 130 -3.22 6.28 -22.67
CA ASP A 130 -4.32 7.25 -22.73
C ASP A 130 -5.66 6.66 -22.24
N ALA A 131 -5.68 5.37 -21.88
CA ALA A 131 -6.85 4.76 -21.24
C ALA A 131 -6.97 5.23 -19.77
N ARG A 132 -8.17 5.13 -19.19
CA ARG A 132 -8.41 5.45 -17.79
C ARG A 132 -7.44 4.68 -16.87
N PRO A 133 -6.58 5.36 -16.10
CA PRO A 133 -5.53 4.70 -15.34
C PRO A 133 -6.05 3.66 -14.34
N VAL A 134 -7.22 3.90 -13.75
CA VAL A 134 -7.89 2.99 -12.81
C VAL A 134 -8.28 1.67 -13.48
N ASP A 135 -8.82 1.71 -14.69
CA ASP A 135 -9.23 0.52 -15.43
C ASP A 135 -8.02 -0.34 -15.82
N VAL A 136 -6.92 0.30 -16.22
CA VAL A 136 -5.65 -0.37 -16.52
C VAL A 136 -5.06 -0.99 -15.25
N GLY A 137 -4.95 -0.22 -14.16
CA GLY A 137 -4.41 -0.70 -12.89
C GLY A 137 -5.23 -1.88 -12.32
N PHE A 138 -6.56 -1.75 -12.32
CA PHE A 138 -7.48 -2.80 -11.91
C PHE A 138 -7.31 -4.06 -12.77
N SER A 139 -7.28 -3.91 -14.10
CA SER A 139 -7.09 -5.03 -15.02
C SER A 139 -5.76 -5.74 -14.79
N LEU A 140 -4.67 -4.98 -14.60
CA LEU A 140 -3.35 -5.51 -14.28
C LEU A 140 -3.36 -6.29 -12.96
N GLY A 141 -4.05 -5.79 -11.93
CA GLY A 141 -4.11 -6.44 -10.62
C GLY A 141 -5.04 -7.65 -10.55
N ARG A 142 -6.11 -7.70 -11.33
CA ARG A 142 -7.17 -8.73 -11.20
C ARG A 142 -7.21 -9.77 -12.32
N THR A 143 -6.67 -9.46 -13.49
CA THR A 143 -6.85 -10.29 -14.70
C THR A 143 -5.53 -10.81 -15.28
N ARG A 144 -4.40 -10.57 -14.61
CA ARG A 144 -3.08 -11.04 -15.04
C ARG A 144 -2.47 -11.96 -14.00
N ALA A 145 -1.80 -13.00 -14.47
CA ALA A 145 -0.95 -13.82 -13.63
C ALA A 145 0.22 -12.98 -13.08
N THR A 146 0.64 -13.28 -11.85
CA THR A 146 1.80 -12.63 -11.22
C THR A 146 3.02 -13.53 -11.32
N PHE A 147 4.05 -13.07 -12.04
CA PHE A 147 5.31 -13.77 -12.25
C PHE A 147 6.45 -13.25 -11.36
N GLU A 148 7.64 -13.82 -11.53
CA GLU A 148 8.80 -13.67 -10.66
C GLU A 148 9.51 -12.33 -10.83
N ARG A 149 9.57 -11.79 -12.05
CA ARG A 149 10.13 -10.46 -12.31
C ARG A 149 9.01 -9.46 -12.24
N ARG A 150 9.02 -8.58 -11.23
CA ARG A 150 7.92 -7.63 -10.98
C ARG A 150 8.43 -6.21 -10.97
N ALA A 151 7.60 -5.31 -11.48
CA ALA A 151 7.77 -3.88 -11.35
C ALA A 151 6.42 -3.23 -11.01
N VAL A 152 6.46 -2.17 -10.21
CA VAL A 152 5.29 -1.33 -9.93
C VAL A 152 5.58 0.07 -10.44
N ILE A 153 4.65 0.65 -11.20
CA ILE A 153 4.73 2.02 -11.70
C ILE A 153 3.69 2.89 -10.97
N VAL A 154 4.19 3.86 -10.21
CA VAL A 154 3.42 4.84 -9.44
C VAL A 154 3.61 6.24 -10.06
N GLY A 155 2.58 7.09 -10.09
CA GLY A 155 2.68 8.43 -10.68
C GLY A 155 2.65 8.45 -12.22
N ALA A 156 3.52 9.26 -12.84
CA ALA A 156 3.54 9.57 -14.28
C ALA A 156 3.71 8.31 -15.16
N LYS A 157 2.59 7.75 -15.61
CA LYS A 157 2.52 6.42 -16.26
C LYS A 157 3.39 6.28 -17.49
N ARG A 158 3.34 7.28 -18.38
CA ARG A 158 4.14 7.25 -19.61
C ARG A 158 5.64 7.22 -19.31
N ALA A 159 6.12 8.17 -18.50
CA ALA A 159 7.51 8.21 -18.07
C ALA A 159 7.95 6.93 -17.34
N GLY A 160 7.07 6.35 -16.51
CA GLY A 160 7.34 5.10 -15.81
C GLY A 160 7.37 3.86 -16.72
N LEU A 161 6.60 3.84 -17.81
CA LEU A 161 6.63 2.78 -18.82
C LEU A 161 7.84 2.90 -19.76
N ASP A 162 8.23 4.13 -20.10
CA ASP A 162 9.43 4.41 -20.89
C ASP A 162 10.72 4.10 -20.10
N ALA A 163 10.66 4.25 -18.77
CA ALA A 163 11.72 3.85 -17.86
C ALA A 163 11.89 2.33 -17.89
N ARG A 164 13.02 1.86 -18.47
CA ARG A 164 13.31 0.42 -18.63
C ARG A 164 13.17 -0.33 -17.30
N PRO A 165 12.23 -1.29 -17.17
CA PRO A 165 12.20 -2.21 -16.03
C PRO A 165 13.55 -2.94 -15.93
N GLY A 166 14.32 -2.66 -14.87
CA GLY A 166 15.66 -3.21 -14.63
C GLY A 166 16.84 -2.27 -14.94
N GLY A 167 16.62 -1.02 -15.38
CA GLY A 167 17.62 0.05 -15.38
C GLY A 167 17.71 0.78 -14.03
N ARG A 168 18.49 1.87 -13.93
CA ARG A 168 18.37 2.80 -12.79
C ARG A 168 16.89 3.15 -12.61
N PRO A 169 16.27 2.91 -11.45
CA PRO A 169 14.84 3.15 -11.27
C PRO A 169 14.57 4.63 -11.53
N ALA A 170 13.72 4.92 -12.52
CA ALA A 170 13.09 6.23 -12.59
C ALA A 170 12.22 6.42 -11.34
N ALA A 171 12.00 7.67 -10.92
CA ALA A 171 11.11 7.97 -9.81
C ALA A 171 9.74 7.29 -10.05
N GLY A 172 9.30 6.46 -9.09
CA GLY A 172 8.05 5.73 -9.17
C GLY A 172 8.12 4.30 -9.75
N VAL A 173 9.31 3.77 -10.07
CA VAL A 173 9.49 2.35 -10.46
C VAL A 173 10.14 1.56 -9.32
N CYS A 174 9.39 0.61 -8.76
CA CYS A 174 9.91 -0.33 -7.76
C CYS A 174 10.10 -1.71 -8.36
N ALA A 175 11.34 -2.21 -8.43
CA ALA A 175 11.63 -3.61 -8.77
C ALA A 175 11.45 -4.49 -7.53
N ALA A 176 10.67 -5.57 -7.64
CA ALA A 176 10.55 -6.51 -6.52
C ALA A 176 11.71 -7.51 -6.51
N PRO A 177 12.23 -7.89 -5.33
CA PRO A 177 13.19 -8.97 -5.21
C PRO A 177 12.61 -10.31 -5.73
N ARG A 178 13.51 -11.25 -6.09
CA ARG A 178 13.14 -12.60 -6.57
C ARG A 178 12.14 -13.27 -5.60
N PRO A 179 11.15 -14.01 -6.13
CA PRO A 179 10.23 -14.77 -5.29
C PRO A 179 10.94 -15.91 -4.56
N GLY A 180 10.49 -16.13 -3.33
CA GLY A 180 10.95 -17.15 -2.38
C GLY A 180 10.31 -16.83 -1.04
N ASP A 181 9.35 -17.67 -0.66
CA ASP A 181 8.47 -17.67 0.53
C ASP A 181 7.56 -16.46 0.78
N PRO A 182 6.37 -16.69 1.39
CA PRO A 182 5.59 -15.63 1.99
C PRO A 182 6.50 -14.89 2.96
N ARG A 183 6.74 -13.60 2.68
CA ARG A 183 7.51 -12.77 3.60
C ARG A 183 6.64 -12.53 4.81
N GLU A 184 7.01 -13.16 5.90
CA GLU A 184 6.56 -12.76 7.22
C GLU A 184 6.83 -11.26 7.40
N VAL A 185 5.76 -10.50 7.64
CA VAL A 185 5.84 -9.04 7.80
C VAL A 185 5.89 -8.73 9.28
N VAL A 186 6.83 -7.87 9.68
CA VAL A 186 6.86 -7.30 11.03
C VAL A 186 6.53 -5.82 10.92
N PHE A 187 5.59 -5.33 11.71
CA PHE A 187 5.37 -3.89 11.85
C PHE A 187 6.27 -3.33 12.93
N VAL A 188 7.06 -2.32 12.57
CA VAL A 188 8.02 -1.65 13.43
C VAL A 188 7.51 -0.24 13.72
N PHE A 189 7.29 0.06 15.00
CA PHE A 189 6.72 1.33 15.46
C PHE A 189 7.82 2.19 16.10
N PRO A 190 8.30 3.25 15.44
CA PRO A 190 9.39 4.07 15.97
C PRO A 190 8.95 4.91 17.19
N GLY A 191 9.93 5.43 17.91
CA GLY A 191 9.72 6.43 18.96
C GLY A 191 9.50 7.84 18.41
N GLN A 192 9.79 8.86 19.23
CA GLN A 192 9.74 10.26 18.82
C GLN A 192 10.88 10.62 17.85
N GLY A 193 10.64 11.55 16.92
CA GLY A 193 11.64 12.08 15.98
C GLY A 193 11.26 11.96 14.50
N SER A 194 10.15 11.27 14.18
CA SER A 194 9.63 11.12 12.82
C SER A 194 8.55 12.14 12.45
N GLN A 195 8.15 13.00 13.40
CA GLN A 195 7.11 14.00 13.18
C GLN A 195 7.56 15.10 12.23
N TRP A 196 6.61 15.65 11.49
CA TRP A 196 6.75 16.89 10.72
C TRP A 196 5.37 17.54 10.54
N PRO A 197 5.27 18.88 10.43
CA PRO A 197 3.99 19.57 10.27
C PRO A 197 3.24 19.11 9.01
N GLY A 198 2.00 18.65 9.17
CA GLY A 198 1.18 18.15 8.07
C GLY A 198 1.40 16.68 7.71
N MET A 199 2.08 15.89 8.56
CA MET A 199 2.46 14.50 8.25
C MET A 199 1.32 13.55 7.87
N ALA A 200 0.09 13.87 8.26
CA ALA A 200 -1.11 13.08 7.99
C ALA A 200 -2.03 13.70 6.93
N ALA A 201 -1.82 14.96 6.53
CA ALA A 201 -2.80 15.75 5.79
C ALA A 201 -3.25 15.08 4.48
N GLY A 202 -2.30 14.65 3.65
CA GLY A 202 -2.64 13.99 2.39
C GLY A 202 -3.40 12.67 2.56
N LEU A 203 -3.17 11.91 3.63
CA LEU A 203 -3.88 10.66 3.90
C LEU A 203 -5.26 10.87 4.52
N LEU A 204 -5.46 11.96 5.28
CA LEU A 204 -6.79 12.33 5.77
C LEU A 204 -7.75 12.58 4.60
N ASP A 205 -7.27 13.21 3.53
CA ASP A 205 -8.08 13.51 2.36
C ASP A 205 -8.23 12.31 1.41
N SER A 206 -7.16 11.53 1.21
CA SER A 206 -7.11 10.50 0.15
C SER A 206 -7.37 9.06 0.61
N ALA A 207 -7.34 8.77 1.91
CA ALA A 207 -7.44 7.41 2.43
C ALA A 207 -8.54 7.31 3.53
N PRO A 208 -9.79 6.96 3.17
CA PRO A 208 -10.91 6.91 4.12
C PRO A 208 -10.68 6.01 5.33
N VAL A 209 -9.97 4.89 5.17
CA VAL A 209 -9.60 4.00 6.29
C VAL A 209 -8.68 4.71 7.27
N PHE A 210 -7.66 5.42 6.78
CA PHE A 210 -6.75 6.18 7.63
C PHE A 210 -7.49 7.30 8.36
N ALA A 211 -8.31 8.06 7.65
CA ALA A 211 -9.12 9.14 8.22
C ALA A 211 -10.07 8.65 9.32
N ALA A 212 -10.75 7.51 9.10
CA ALA A 212 -11.63 6.90 10.09
C ALA A 212 -10.84 6.52 11.36
N TRP A 213 -9.70 5.86 11.23
CA TRP A 213 -8.88 5.49 12.40
C TRP A 213 -8.26 6.68 13.12
N MET A 214 -7.92 7.76 12.42
CA MET A 214 -7.50 9.01 13.06
C MET A 214 -8.63 9.61 13.90
N GLN A 215 -9.89 9.55 13.45
CA GLN A 215 -11.05 9.99 14.21
C GLN A 215 -11.31 9.11 15.46
N GLU A 216 -11.16 7.80 15.33
CA GLU A 216 -11.23 6.87 16.47
C GLU A 216 -10.16 7.20 17.52
N CYS A 217 -8.91 7.44 17.08
CA CYS A 217 -7.82 7.84 17.97
C CYS A 217 -8.08 9.19 18.64
N ALA A 218 -8.60 10.18 17.90
CA ALA A 218 -8.99 11.49 18.45
C ALA A 218 -10.04 11.34 19.56
N ARG A 219 -11.05 10.48 19.34
CA ARG A 219 -12.10 10.21 20.33
C ARG A 219 -11.53 9.55 21.59
N ALA A 220 -10.63 8.59 21.42
CA ALA A 220 -9.97 7.89 22.52
C ALA A 220 -9.04 8.82 23.33
N LEU A 221 -8.38 9.79 22.69
CA LEU A 221 -7.50 10.76 23.34
C LEU A 221 -8.24 11.85 24.11
N ARG A 222 -9.43 12.25 23.65
CA ARG A 222 -10.22 13.38 24.17
C ARG A 222 -10.32 13.45 25.71
N PRO A 223 -10.45 12.36 26.47
CA PRO A 223 -10.52 12.43 27.94
C PRO A 223 -9.19 12.83 28.63
N PHE A 224 -8.06 12.75 27.93
CA PHE A 224 -6.73 12.86 28.53
C PHE A 224 -5.95 14.11 28.08
N VAL A 225 -6.45 14.82 27.06
CA VAL A 225 -5.79 15.97 26.43
C VAL A 225 -6.71 17.21 26.43
N ASP A 226 -6.12 18.39 26.37
CA ASP A 226 -6.80 19.69 26.30
C ASP A 226 -6.79 20.31 24.88
N TRP A 227 -6.28 19.57 23.90
CA TRP A 227 -6.19 19.95 22.49
C TRP A 227 -6.95 18.97 21.59
N SER A 228 -7.18 19.38 20.34
CA SER A 228 -7.85 18.58 19.31
C SER A 228 -6.81 17.97 18.36
N LEU A 229 -6.88 16.66 18.12
CA LEU A 229 -5.93 15.97 17.24
C LEU A 229 -5.86 16.58 15.83
N PRO A 230 -6.98 16.88 15.15
CA PRO A 230 -6.94 17.60 13.87
C PRO A 230 -6.17 18.92 13.89
N ASP A 231 -6.33 19.72 14.95
CA ASP A 231 -5.81 21.09 15.01
C ASP A 231 -4.29 21.10 15.16
N VAL A 232 -3.73 20.14 15.89
CA VAL A 232 -2.28 20.07 16.16
C VAL A 232 -1.46 19.38 15.06
N LEU A 233 -2.09 18.72 14.08
CA LEU A 233 -1.37 17.97 13.03
C LEU A 233 -0.54 18.88 12.11
N GLY A 234 -0.97 20.12 11.90
CA GLY A 234 -0.30 21.12 11.08
C GLY A 234 0.49 22.16 11.87
N ASP A 235 0.45 22.11 13.19
CA ASP A 235 1.04 23.13 14.07
C ASP A 235 2.43 22.67 14.55
N GLU A 236 3.47 23.32 14.04
CA GLU A 236 4.86 23.02 14.40
C GLU A 236 5.16 23.29 15.87
N GLU A 237 4.60 24.34 16.46
CA GLU A 237 4.83 24.68 17.88
C GLU A 237 4.14 23.66 18.78
N ALA A 238 2.94 23.23 18.42
CA ALA A 238 2.26 22.15 19.13
C ALA A 238 3.05 20.84 19.03
N LEU A 239 3.55 20.47 17.85
CA LEU A 239 4.34 19.25 17.65
C LEU A 239 5.74 19.30 18.29
N ALA A 240 6.21 20.46 18.75
CA ALA A 240 7.42 20.58 19.54
C ALA A 240 7.22 20.13 21.00
N ARG A 241 5.98 20.16 21.51
CA ARG A 241 5.64 19.76 22.87
C ARG A 241 5.53 18.24 23.02
N VAL A 242 6.23 17.66 23.99
CA VAL A 242 6.23 16.20 24.23
C VAL A 242 4.83 15.63 24.51
N ASP A 243 4.02 16.36 25.30
CA ASP A 243 2.67 15.97 25.69
C ASP A 243 1.65 16.03 24.54
N VAL A 244 2.05 16.60 23.40
CA VAL A 244 1.28 16.63 22.16
C VAL A 244 1.85 15.61 21.16
N VAL A 245 3.15 15.71 20.85
CA VAL A 245 3.77 14.93 19.76
C VAL A 245 3.68 13.42 19.98
N GLN A 246 3.80 12.95 21.22
CA GLN A 246 3.76 11.53 21.56
C GLN A 246 2.38 10.90 21.25
N PRO A 247 1.26 11.39 21.79
CA PRO A 247 -0.07 10.90 21.43
C PRO A 247 -0.45 11.16 19.97
N VAL A 248 0.02 12.24 19.33
CA VAL A 248 -0.18 12.45 17.88
C VAL A 248 0.52 11.37 17.06
N LEU A 249 1.79 11.06 17.35
CA LEU A 249 2.54 9.99 16.68
C LEU A 249 1.90 8.63 16.90
N TRP A 250 1.40 8.35 18.12
CA TRP A 250 0.62 7.14 18.40
C TRP A 250 -0.59 7.01 17.48
N ALA A 251 -1.39 8.07 17.35
CA ALA A 251 -2.58 8.07 16.50
C ALA A 251 -2.23 7.83 15.01
N VAL A 252 -1.18 8.50 14.51
CA VAL A 252 -0.69 8.31 13.14
C VAL A 252 -0.20 6.88 12.92
N MET A 253 0.60 6.33 13.84
CA MET A 253 1.15 4.98 13.74
C MET A 253 0.06 3.90 13.75
N VAL A 254 -0.94 4.02 14.64
CA VAL A 254 -2.10 3.11 14.68
C VAL A 254 -2.88 3.20 13.36
N SER A 255 -3.15 4.41 12.87
CA SER A 255 -3.91 4.64 11.65
C SER A 255 -3.18 4.14 10.39
N LEU A 256 -1.86 4.29 10.33
CA LEU A 256 -1.02 3.72 9.25
C LEU A 256 -1.05 2.19 9.28
N ALA A 257 -0.93 1.57 10.46
CA ALA A 257 -1.00 0.11 10.58
C ALA A 257 -2.35 -0.43 10.07
N ARG A 258 -3.44 0.26 10.41
CA ARG A 258 -4.79 -0.08 9.94
C ARG A 258 -4.95 0.10 8.42
N LEU A 259 -4.36 1.16 7.86
CA LEU A 259 -4.32 1.36 6.42
C LEU A 259 -3.59 0.21 5.71
N TRP A 260 -2.41 -0.21 6.20
CA TRP A 260 -1.70 -1.37 5.67
C TRP A 260 -2.52 -2.66 5.74
N GLN A 261 -3.17 -2.91 6.87
CA GLN A 261 -4.05 -4.07 7.05
C GLN A 261 -5.24 -4.06 6.06
N SER A 262 -5.78 -2.88 5.72
CA SER A 262 -6.87 -2.76 4.74
C SER A 262 -6.46 -3.15 3.31
N TYR A 263 -5.16 -3.06 2.98
CA TYR A 263 -4.58 -3.57 1.74
C TYR A 263 -4.19 -5.06 1.83
N GLY A 264 -4.53 -5.74 2.93
CA GLY A 264 -4.25 -7.17 3.13
C GLY A 264 -2.85 -7.47 3.70
N VAL A 265 -2.08 -6.45 4.10
CA VAL A 265 -0.77 -6.67 4.74
C VAL A 265 -0.96 -6.91 6.24
N GLN A 266 -0.87 -8.18 6.64
CA GLN A 266 -1.00 -8.60 8.03
C GLN A 266 0.38 -8.87 8.65
N PRO A 267 0.73 -8.25 9.80
CA PRO A 267 2.00 -8.54 10.45
C PRO A 267 1.92 -9.85 11.23
N VAL A 268 3.00 -10.63 11.21
CA VAL A 268 3.17 -11.83 12.05
C VAL A 268 3.71 -11.49 13.44
N ALA A 269 4.26 -10.29 13.60
CA ALA A 269 4.71 -9.76 14.88
C ALA A 269 4.75 -8.23 14.82
N VAL A 270 4.73 -7.60 16.00
CA VAL A 270 4.95 -6.17 16.16
C VAL A 270 6.09 -5.91 17.11
N VAL A 271 6.84 -4.84 16.85
CA VAL A 271 7.90 -4.34 17.74
C VAL A 271 7.82 -2.82 17.78
N GLY A 272 7.98 -2.23 18.96
CA GLY A 272 7.98 -0.78 19.12
C GLY A 272 9.26 -0.30 19.78
N HIS A 273 9.70 0.92 19.45
CA HIS A 273 10.84 1.57 20.08
C HIS A 273 10.35 2.57 21.12
N SER A 274 10.67 2.36 22.41
CA SER A 274 10.22 3.22 23.51
C SER A 274 8.69 3.38 23.46
N GLN A 275 8.18 4.61 23.31
CA GLN A 275 6.76 4.91 23.17
C GLN A 275 6.06 4.23 21.99
N GLY A 276 6.82 3.86 20.95
CA GLY A 276 6.27 3.16 19.79
C GLY A 276 5.64 1.83 20.18
N GLU A 277 6.06 1.24 21.31
CA GLU A 277 5.43 0.05 21.87
C GLU A 277 3.94 0.26 22.21
N ILE A 278 3.51 1.48 22.51
CA ILE A 278 2.10 1.76 22.81
C ILE A 278 1.25 1.54 21.55
N ALA A 279 1.72 2.01 20.39
CA ALA A 279 1.06 1.78 19.11
C ALA A 279 1.13 0.30 18.71
N ALA A 280 2.29 -0.34 18.90
CA ALA A 280 2.46 -1.77 18.65
C ALA A 280 1.48 -2.61 19.50
N ALA A 281 1.33 -2.31 20.79
CA ALA A 281 0.42 -3.01 21.70
C ALA A 281 -1.06 -2.85 21.29
N CYS A 282 -1.46 -1.68 20.79
CA CYS A 282 -2.81 -1.45 20.24
C CYS A 282 -3.04 -2.27 18.97
N VAL A 283 -2.06 -2.30 18.07
CA VAL A 283 -2.14 -3.05 16.80
C VAL A 283 -2.15 -4.55 17.05
N ALA A 284 -1.39 -5.02 18.04
CA ALA A 284 -1.42 -6.41 18.49
C ALA A 284 -2.71 -6.80 19.20
N GLY A 285 -3.52 -5.83 19.63
CA GLY A 285 -4.74 -6.06 20.40
C GLY A 285 -4.49 -6.39 21.88
N VAL A 286 -3.26 -6.17 22.37
CA VAL A 286 -2.93 -6.31 23.80
C VAL A 286 -3.52 -5.14 24.59
N LEU A 287 -3.52 -3.93 24.02
CA LEU A 287 -4.26 -2.78 24.56
C LEU A 287 -5.48 -2.49 23.68
N CYS A 288 -6.61 -2.13 24.29
CA CYS A 288 -7.68 -1.46 23.55
C CYS A 288 -7.27 -0.02 23.22
N LEU A 289 -8.03 0.64 22.33
CA LEU A 289 -7.67 1.97 21.85
C LEU A 289 -7.69 3.01 22.97
N GLU A 290 -8.64 2.90 23.90
CA GLU A 290 -8.79 3.79 25.06
C GLU A 290 -7.60 3.66 26.02
N ASP A 291 -7.15 2.44 26.29
CA ASP A 291 -5.97 2.19 27.13
C ASP A 291 -4.69 2.67 26.43
N GLY A 292 -4.56 2.45 25.12
CA GLY A 292 -3.47 3.00 24.33
C GLY A 292 -3.41 4.53 24.39
N ALA A 293 -4.56 5.19 24.22
CA ALA A 293 -4.68 6.64 24.32
C ALA A 293 -4.32 7.15 25.72
N ARG A 294 -4.80 6.47 26.77
CA ARG A 294 -4.46 6.77 28.17
C ARG A 294 -2.95 6.70 28.39
N VAL A 295 -2.30 5.61 27.97
CA VAL A 295 -0.85 5.44 28.14
C VAL A 295 -0.10 6.51 27.36
N ALA A 296 -0.44 6.75 26.09
CA ALA A 296 0.24 7.76 25.26
C ALA A 296 0.11 9.19 25.81
N ALA A 297 -1.09 9.59 26.26
CA ALA A 297 -1.33 10.94 26.76
C ALA A 297 -0.79 11.16 28.17
N LEU A 298 -1.05 10.24 29.12
CA LEU A 298 -0.66 10.45 30.52
C LEU A 298 0.86 10.26 30.72
N ARG A 299 1.50 9.34 29.99
CA ARG A 299 2.97 9.21 29.98
C ARG A 299 3.65 10.48 29.48
N SER A 300 3.18 11.03 28.37
CA SER A 300 3.78 12.23 27.78
C SER A 300 3.52 13.48 28.64
N LYS A 301 2.34 13.60 29.26
CA LYS A 301 2.04 14.64 30.26
C LYS A 301 2.90 14.53 31.52
N ALA A 302 3.25 13.32 31.95
CA ALA A 302 4.19 13.12 33.05
C ALA A 302 5.62 13.51 32.65
N LEU A 303 6.05 13.16 31.43
CA LEU A 303 7.34 13.55 30.86
C LEU A 303 7.51 15.07 30.76
N ALA A 304 6.45 15.82 30.46
CA ALA A 304 6.49 17.28 30.42
C ALA A 304 6.95 17.91 31.75
N ALA A 305 6.77 17.24 32.89
CA ALA A 305 7.28 17.71 34.19
C ALA A 305 8.82 17.61 34.32
N LEU A 306 9.47 16.87 33.41
CA LEU A 306 10.93 16.69 33.33
C LEU A 306 11.59 17.61 32.30
N ALA A 307 10.79 18.38 31.55
CA ALA A 307 11.28 19.33 30.56
C ALA A 307 12.31 20.29 31.16
N GLY A 308 13.41 20.49 30.43
CA GLY A 308 14.56 21.31 30.79
C GLY A 308 15.54 20.69 31.80
N ARG A 309 15.26 19.50 32.35
CA ARG A 309 16.11 18.88 33.40
C ARG A 309 17.20 17.95 32.85
N GLY A 310 17.10 17.53 31.60
CA GLY A 310 18.00 16.56 31.00
C GLY A 310 17.93 16.59 29.48
N GLY A 311 18.64 15.66 28.84
CA GLY A 311 18.57 15.49 27.40
C GLY A 311 18.99 14.10 26.96
N MET A 312 19.14 13.93 25.65
CA MET A 312 19.57 12.68 25.04
C MET A 312 20.57 12.91 23.90
N VAL A 313 21.53 12.01 23.76
CA VAL A 313 22.58 12.07 22.73
C VAL A 313 22.72 10.72 22.03
N SER A 314 22.68 10.73 20.70
CA SER A 314 23.08 9.60 19.87
C SER A 314 24.60 9.57 19.74
N VAL A 315 25.19 8.41 20.04
CA VAL A 315 26.62 8.14 20.03
C VAL A 315 26.92 7.02 19.02
N PRO A 316 27.82 7.24 18.05
CA PRO A 316 28.14 6.26 17.02
C PRO A 316 29.17 5.21 17.50
N LEU A 317 28.91 4.61 18.67
CA LEU A 317 29.76 3.63 19.34
C LEU A 317 28.97 2.37 19.74
N PRO A 318 29.64 1.21 19.82
CA PRO A 318 29.13 0.03 20.51
C PRO A 318 28.77 0.33 21.97
N VAL A 319 27.80 -0.39 22.54
CA VAL A 319 27.26 -0.13 23.88
C VAL A 319 28.31 -0.25 24.98
N ASP A 320 29.24 -1.18 24.85
CA ASP A 320 30.36 -1.46 25.75
C ASP A 320 31.44 -0.38 25.74
N GLU A 321 31.50 0.44 24.70
CA GLU A 321 32.45 1.55 24.55
C GLU A 321 31.86 2.91 24.97
N VAL A 322 30.57 2.98 25.28
CA VAL A 322 29.91 4.24 25.66
C VAL A 322 30.22 4.61 27.11
N PRO A 323 30.82 5.78 27.38
CA PRO A 323 31.19 6.16 28.74
C PRO A 323 29.96 6.65 29.52
N LEU A 324 29.37 5.74 30.33
CA LEU A 324 28.26 6.03 31.24
C LEU A 324 28.77 6.68 32.54
N VAL A 325 29.28 7.91 32.44
CA VAL A 325 29.83 8.67 33.58
C VAL A 325 28.97 9.86 33.95
N GLY A 326 28.95 10.21 35.24
CA GLY A 326 28.37 11.48 35.71
C GLY A 326 26.85 11.60 35.53
N GLY A 327 26.09 10.53 35.82
CA GLY A 327 24.63 10.56 35.77
C GLY A 327 24.03 10.19 34.40
N LEU A 328 24.85 9.76 33.44
CA LEU A 328 24.37 9.23 32.17
C LEU A 328 23.86 7.80 32.30
N SER A 329 22.72 7.53 31.68
CA SER A 329 22.10 6.22 31.55
C SER A 329 22.12 5.77 30.09
N LEU A 330 22.14 4.44 29.88
CA LEU A 330 21.94 3.86 28.56
C LEU A 330 20.45 3.91 28.23
N ALA A 331 20.09 4.64 27.16
CA ALA A 331 18.70 4.83 26.78
C ALA A 331 18.24 3.86 25.69
N ALA A 332 19.09 3.59 24.68
CA ALA A 332 18.76 2.65 23.61
C ALA A 332 20.02 2.10 22.93
N VAL A 333 19.93 0.86 22.44
CA VAL A 333 20.91 0.25 21.55
C VAL A 333 20.22 -0.01 20.20
N ASN A 334 20.38 0.92 19.27
CA ASN A 334 19.70 0.90 17.96
C ASN A 334 20.44 0.08 16.90
N GLY A 335 21.68 -0.31 17.19
CA GLY A 335 22.49 -1.15 16.32
C GLY A 335 23.92 -1.29 16.83
N PRO A 336 24.79 -2.05 16.13
CA PRO A 336 26.14 -2.38 16.59
C PRO A 336 27.05 -1.19 16.89
N ARG A 337 26.74 -0.03 16.29
CA ARG A 337 27.47 1.23 16.49
C ARG A 337 26.53 2.43 16.61
N SER A 338 25.33 2.21 17.15
CA SER A 338 24.32 3.25 17.30
C SER A 338 23.68 3.11 18.68
N THR A 339 24.20 3.90 19.62
CA THR A 339 23.77 3.88 21.02
C THR A 339 23.21 5.25 21.38
N VAL A 340 22.19 5.29 22.23
CA VAL A 340 21.64 6.55 22.77
C VAL A 340 21.87 6.56 24.26
N VAL A 341 22.37 7.69 24.77
CA VAL A 341 22.48 7.96 26.20
C VAL A 341 21.56 9.11 26.59
N SER A 342 21.11 9.09 27.83
CA SER A 342 20.27 10.13 28.42
C SER A 342 20.75 10.49 29.81
N GLY A 343 20.49 11.71 30.26
CA GLY A 343 20.83 12.15 31.61
C GLY A 343 21.06 13.65 31.70
N ASP A 344 21.92 14.05 32.63
CA ASP A 344 22.17 15.46 32.95
C ASP A 344 22.87 16.21 31.80
N LEU A 345 22.40 17.44 31.55
CA LEU A 345 22.91 18.30 30.46
C LEU A 345 24.43 18.48 30.53
N ALA A 346 24.99 18.76 31.71
CA ALA A 346 26.42 18.97 31.87
C ALA A 346 27.26 17.72 31.53
N ALA A 347 26.73 16.52 31.79
CA ALA A 347 27.40 15.27 31.45
C ALA A 347 27.31 14.99 29.94
N LEU A 348 26.15 15.28 29.33
CA LEU A 348 25.97 15.19 27.88
C LEU A 348 26.89 16.15 27.13
N GLU A 349 27.06 17.40 27.59
CA GLU A 349 27.99 18.35 26.97
C GLU A 349 29.43 17.82 26.96
N LYS A 350 29.88 17.24 28.09
CA LYS A 350 31.21 16.63 28.17
C LYS A 350 31.36 15.45 27.21
N LEU A 351 30.31 14.65 27.04
CA LEU A 351 30.30 13.54 26.09
C LEU A 351 30.39 14.05 24.65
N LEU A 352 29.59 15.03 24.28
CA LEU A 352 29.57 15.64 22.94
C LEU A 352 30.92 16.27 22.59
N ALA A 353 31.57 16.94 23.55
CA ALA A 353 32.90 17.51 23.38
C ALA A 353 33.98 16.43 23.14
N ARG A 354 33.84 15.25 23.76
CA ARG A 354 34.76 14.11 23.60
C ARG A 354 34.48 13.29 22.34
N GLN A 355 33.23 13.23 21.91
CA GLN A 355 32.76 12.42 20.79
C GLN A 355 32.24 13.32 19.68
N GLY A 356 33.14 13.83 18.83
CA GLY A 356 32.81 14.80 17.78
C GLY A 356 31.79 14.33 16.72
N ARG A 357 31.43 13.04 16.70
CA ARG A 357 30.36 12.49 15.84
C ARG A 357 29.05 12.22 16.57
N ALA A 358 29.00 12.42 17.89
CA ALA A 358 27.77 12.32 18.66
C ALA A 358 26.82 13.47 18.30
N ARG A 359 25.51 13.21 18.33
CA ARG A 359 24.47 14.20 17.98
C ARG A 359 23.44 14.30 19.08
N ARG A 360 23.09 15.53 19.48
CA ARG A 360 21.93 15.75 20.35
C ARG A 360 20.66 15.29 19.64
N ILE A 361 19.78 14.65 20.39
CA ILE A 361 18.41 14.37 19.97
C ILE A 361 17.57 15.58 20.42
N PRO A 362 16.68 16.11 19.57
CA PRO A 362 15.86 17.28 19.91
C PRO A 362 14.75 16.91 20.91
N VAL A 363 15.16 16.70 22.16
CA VAL A 363 14.32 16.45 23.34
C VAL A 363 14.95 17.19 24.52
N ASP A 364 14.12 17.73 25.39
CA ASP A 364 14.50 18.53 26.56
C ASP A 364 14.32 17.78 27.89
N TYR A 365 14.19 16.45 27.83
CA TYR A 365 14.11 15.56 28.98
C TYR A 365 14.98 14.31 28.74
N ALA A 366 15.33 13.62 29.82
CA ALA A 366 16.13 12.39 29.78
C ALA A 366 15.27 11.15 30.08
N SER A 367 14.57 10.60 29.07
CA SER A 367 13.88 9.31 29.22
C SER A 367 14.88 8.14 29.31
N HIS A 368 14.45 7.00 29.84
CA HIS A 368 15.29 5.82 30.05
C HIS A 368 16.50 6.10 30.96
N SER A 369 16.31 6.95 31.97
CA SER A 369 17.33 7.35 32.94
C SER A 369 16.74 7.46 34.35
N ALA A 370 17.61 7.55 35.36
CA ALA A 370 17.18 7.78 36.74
C ALA A 370 16.29 9.02 36.93
N GLN A 371 16.31 10.00 36.01
CA GLN A 371 15.43 11.17 36.10
C GLN A 371 13.93 10.81 36.04
N VAL A 372 13.57 9.70 35.37
CA VAL A 372 12.18 9.24 35.25
C VAL A 372 11.62 8.70 36.57
N GLU A 373 12.47 8.35 37.54
CA GLU A 373 12.03 7.84 38.84
C GLU A 373 11.18 8.88 39.58
N SER A 374 11.44 10.18 39.37
CA SER A 374 10.68 11.28 39.99
C SER A 374 9.21 11.34 39.58
N ILE A 375 8.83 10.69 38.48
CA ILE A 375 7.43 10.62 37.99
C ILE A 375 6.82 9.22 38.14
N ARG A 376 7.52 8.28 38.78
CA ARG A 376 7.11 6.88 38.94
C ARG A 376 5.72 6.75 39.56
N ASP A 377 5.53 7.31 40.75
CA ASP A 377 4.29 7.08 41.52
C ASP A 377 3.08 7.67 40.80
N ARG A 378 3.25 8.85 40.19
CA ARG A 378 2.23 9.47 39.35
C ARG A 378 1.88 8.56 38.16
N LEU A 379 2.88 8.07 37.42
CA LEU A 379 2.63 7.24 36.25
C LEU A 379 1.94 5.93 36.61
N LEU A 380 2.34 5.28 37.71
CA LEU A 380 1.70 4.07 38.20
C LEU A 380 0.23 4.32 38.59
N ALA A 381 -0.07 5.45 39.22
CA ALA A 381 -1.44 5.83 39.57
C ALA A 381 -2.29 6.14 38.32
N ASP A 382 -1.76 6.95 37.41
CA ASP A 382 -2.43 7.38 36.17
C ASP A 382 -2.77 6.20 35.24
N LEU A 383 -1.91 5.17 35.23
CA LEU A 383 -2.03 3.97 34.40
C LEU A 383 -2.61 2.76 35.12
N ALA A 384 -2.90 2.83 36.43
CA ALA A 384 -3.51 1.72 37.16
C ALA A 384 -4.78 1.13 36.52
N PRO A 385 -5.64 1.90 35.82
CA PRO A 385 -6.81 1.36 35.13
C PRO A 385 -6.52 0.53 33.87
N VAL A 386 -5.30 0.60 33.32
CA VAL A 386 -4.93 -0.08 32.06
C VAL A 386 -5.07 -1.59 32.23
N SER A 387 -5.82 -2.23 31.34
CA SER A 387 -6.18 -3.63 31.44
C SER A 387 -5.73 -4.40 30.19
N PRO A 388 -4.47 -4.87 30.15
CA PRO A 388 -3.95 -5.60 29.00
C PRO A 388 -4.69 -6.92 28.78
N ARG A 389 -4.75 -7.35 27.51
CA ARG A 389 -5.49 -8.52 27.04
C ARG A 389 -4.56 -9.49 26.30
N ALA A 390 -5.02 -10.71 26.11
CA ALA A 390 -4.39 -11.61 25.14
C ALA A 390 -4.56 -11.02 23.73
N GLY A 391 -3.48 -10.48 23.17
CA GLY A 391 -3.44 -9.95 21.81
C GLY A 391 -3.53 -11.06 20.76
N GLN A 392 -3.83 -10.67 19.52
CA GLN A 392 -3.93 -11.58 18.37
C GLN A 392 -2.61 -11.68 17.59
N ILE A 393 -1.72 -10.69 17.75
CA ILE A 393 -0.44 -10.60 17.05
C ILE A 393 0.68 -10.63 18.10
N PRO A 394 1.71 -11.48 17.94
CA PRO A 394 2.87 -11.50 18.82
C PRO A 394 3.48 -10.10 19.01
N PHE A 395 3.56 -9.68 20.28
CA PHE A 395 4.20 -8.43 20.68
C PHE A 395 5.60 -8.75 21.22
N GLN A 396 6.63 -8.28 20.53
CA GLN A 396 8.02 -8.44 20.93
C GLN A 396 8.46 -7.21 21.74
N SER A 397 8.67 -7.39 23.06
CA SER A 397 9.12 -6.32 23.93
C SER A 397 10.58 -5.98 23.66
N THR A 398 10.86 -4.70 23.49
CA THR A 398 12.22 -4.13 23.47
C THR A 398 12.75 -3.83 24.87
N VAL A 399 11.89 -3.89 25.89
CA VAL A 399 12.27 -3.73 27.30
C VAL A 399 12.88 -5.02 27.84
N THR A 400 12.24 -6.17 27.59
CA THR A 400 12.70 -7.47 28.10
C THR A 400 13.44 -8.31 27.07
N GLY A 401 13.29 -8.02 25.78
CA GLY A 401 13.82 -8.87 24.70
C GLY A 401 13.00 -10.14 24.44
N GLU A 402 11.81 -10.26 25.04
CA GLU A 402 10.93 -11.43 24.94
C GLU A 402 9.52 -11.05 24.48
N GLN A 403 8.74 -12.04 24.03
CA GLN A 403 7.32 -11.86 23.74
C GLN A 403 6.51 -11.78 25.04
N THR A 404 5.56 -10.86 25.11
CA THR A 404 4.72 -10.71 26.31
C THR A 404 3.36 -10.07 25.99
N CYS A 405 2.37 -10.35 26.84
CA CYS A 405 1.11 -9.63 26.90
C CYS A 405 0.88 -8.92 28.26
N GLU A 406 1.85 -8.99 29.18
CA GLU A 406 1.79 -8.34 30.49
C GLU A 406 2.19 -6.87 30.37
N LEU A 407 1.29 -6.06 29.79
CA LEU A 407 1.52 -4.63 29.52
C LEU A 407 0.75 -3.74 30.51
N ASP A 408 0.93 -3.99 31.81
CA ASP A 408 0.31 -3.23 32.89
C ASP A 408 1.01 -1.88 33.15
N ALA A 409 0.54 -1.13 34.16
CA ALA A 409 1.15 0.14 34.56
C ALA A 409 2.65 0.02 34.89
N ARG A 410 3.09 -1.11 35.46
CA ARG A 410 4.49 -1.34 35.81
C ARG A 410 5.33 -1.59 34.57
N TYR A 411 4.80 -2.30 33.58
CA TYR A 411 5.44 -2.45 32.29
C TYR A 411 5.67 -1.09 31.63
N TRP A 412 4.65 -0.23 31.57
CA TRP A 412 4.77 1.08 30.92
C TRP A 412 5.71 2.04 31.66
N TYR A 413 5.81 1.93 32.99
CA TYR A 413 6.86 2.61 33.74
C TYR A 413 8.25 2.07 33.41
N ARG A 414 8.43 0.75 33.31
CA ARG A 414 9.72 0.12 32.95
C ARG A 414 10.13 0.39 31.50
N ASN A 415 9.16 0.57 30.60
CA ASN A 415 9.40 0.99 29.22
C ASN A 415 9.93 2.43 29.14
N LEU A 416 9.50 3.30 30.05
CA LEU A 416 9.94 4.68 30.14
C LEU A 416 11.32 4.79 30.77
#